data_AF-A0A3P6CM67-F1
#
_entry.id   AF-A0A3P6CM67-F1
#
_cell.length_a   1.000
_cell.length_b   1.000
_cell.length_c   1.000
_cell.angle_alpha   90.00
_cell.angle_beta   90.00
_cell.angle_gamma   90.00
#
_symmetry.space_group_name_H-M   'P 1'
#
loop_
_entity.id
_entity.type
_entity.pdbx_description
1 polymer ?
#
loop_
_entity_poly.entity_id
_entity_poly.type
_entity_poly.pdbx_seq_one_letter_code
_entity_poly.pdbx_strand_id
1 'polypeptide(L)' 'MYFNDISPGPSKSQLRFRLIHFWEAENIAKAGAFIGLELLLIDEQTVMQCFIFSTRAQTYRRHLKAGNLSRC' A
#
# COMPACT_ATOMS: atom_id res chain seq x y z
N MET A 1 6.48 12.58 -8.16
CA MET A 1 5.33 12.04 -8.91
C MET A 1 4.21 11.83 -7.90
N TYR A 2 3.01 12.25 -8.28
CA TYR A 2 1.77 12.13 -7.50
C TYR A 2 0.95 10.97 -8.04
N PHE A 3 -0.11 10.59 -7.33
CA PHE A 3 -0.96 9.48 -7.73
C PHE A 3 -1.65 9.72 -9.08
N ASN A 4 -1.99 10.97 -9.39
CA ASN A 4 -2.63 11.33 -10.66
C ASN A 4 -1.71 11.24 -11.88
N ASP A 5 -0.40 11.10 -11.67
CA ASP A 5 0.56 10.96 -12.76
C ASP A 5 0.77 9.48 -13.17
N ILE A 6 0.19 8.54 -12.42
CA ILE A 6 0.43 7.09 -12.60
C ILE A 6 -0.47 6.55 -13.72
N SER A 7 0.13 5.82 -14.66
CA SER A 7 -0.59 5.00 -15.64
C SER A 7 -0.65 3.52 -15.20
N PRO A 8 -1.68 2.77 -15.62
CA PRO A 8 -1.73 1.33 -15.37
C PRO A 8 -0.54 0.60 -15.97
N GLY A 9 0.01 -0.35 -15.21
CA GLY A 9 1.10 -1.23 -15.65
C GLY A 9 2.40 -1.03 -14.86
N PRO A 10 3.45 -1.81 -15.17
CA PRO A 10 4.72 -1.71 -14.48
C PRO A 10 5.41 -0.38 -14.79
N SER A 11 5.69 0.40 -13.75
CA SER A 11 6.47 1.62 -13.84
C SER A 11 7.62 1.60 -12.83
N LYS A 12 8.72 2.26 -13.15
CA LYS A 12 9.84 2.51 -12.23
C LYS A 12 9.77 3.91 -11.60
N SER A 13 8.61 4.56 -11.69
CA SER A 13 8.37 5.87 -11.10
C SER A 13 8.47 5.81 -9.58
N GLN A 14 9.21 6.75 -8.99
CA GLN A 14 9.28 6.89 -7.55
C GLN A 14 8.13 7.77 -7.05
N LEU A 15 7.26 7.22 -6.21
CA LEU A 15 6.13 7.94 -5.62
C LEU A 15 6.50 8.43 -4.22
N ARG A 16 5.98 9.60 -3.85
CA ARG A 16 6.08 10.13 -2.49
C ARG A 16 4.68 10.16 -1.90
N PHE A 17 4.51 9.50 -0.76
CA PHE A 17 3.23 9.42 -0.10
C PHE A 17 3.42 9.30 1.41
N ARG A 18 2.36 9.59 2.17
CA ARG A 18 2.24 9.26 3.58
C ARG A 18 1.27 8.12 3.73
N LEU A 19 1.63 7.17 4.59
CA LEU A 19 0.71 6.11 4.99
C LEU A 19 -0.29 6.69 6.00
N ILE A 20 -1.58 6.65 5.69
CA ILE A 20 -2.63 7.02 6.65
C ILE A 20 -2.84 5.85 7.61
N HIS A 21 -3.16 4.68 7.06
CA HIS A 21 -3.47 3.49 7.83
C HIS A 21 -3.24 2.22 7.00
N PHE A 22 -3.12 1.09 7.68
CA PHE A 22 -3.07 -0.22 7.03
C PHE A 22 -3.76 -1.27 7.90
N TRP A 23 -4.33 -2.28 7.25
CA TRP A 23 -4.94 -3.43 7.93
C TRP A 23 -4.58 -4.73 7.24
N GLU A 24 -4.71 -5.83 7.97
CA GLU A 24 -4.58 -7.17 7.42
C GLU A 24 -5.85 -7.51 6.65
N ALA A 25 -5.68 -7.91 5.39
CA ALA A 25 -6.74 -8.40 4.56
C ALA A 25 -6.77 -9.93 4.65
N GLU A 26 -7.97 -10.46 4.81
CA GLU A 26 -8.23 -11.89 4.99
C GLU A 26 -9.23 -12.40 3.96
N ASN A 27 -9.08 -13.65 3.56
CA ASN A 27 -10.03 -14.35 2.72
C ASN A 27 -11.04 -15.11 3.58
N ILE A 28 -12.24 -14.55 3.70
CA ILE A 28 -13.35 -15.13 4.47
C ILE A 28 -13.73 -16.52 3.93
N ALA A 29 -13.73 -16.72 2.60
CA ALA A 29 -14.05 -18.00 1.98
C ALA A 29 -12.98 -19.08 2.27
N LYS A 30 -11.78 -18.69 2.70
CA LYS A 30 -10.69 -19.57 3.12
C LYS A 30 -10.43 -19.48 4.62
N ALA A 31 -11.49 -19.42 5.42
CA ALA A 31 -11.43 -19.43 6.89
C ALA A 31 -10.54 -18.33 7.49
N GLY A 32 -10.60 -17.11 6.93
CA GLY A 32 -9.81 -15.97 7.42
C GLY A 32 -8.34 -16.03 7.01
N ALA A 33 -7.99 -16.78 5.96
CA ALA A 33 -6.60 -16.86 5.50
C ALA A 33 -6.05 -15.48 5.13
N PHE A 34 -4.91 -15.10 5.69
CA PHE A 34 -4.21 -13.85 5.38
C PHE A 34 -3.84 -13.76 3.89
N ILE A 35 -4.39 -12.76 3.20
CA ILE A 35 -4.15 -12.53 1.75
C ILE A 35 -3.20 -11.37 1.47
N GLY A 36 -3.04 -10.45 2.41
CA GLY A 36 -2.18 -9.29 2.20
C GLY A 36 -2.45 -8.15 3.16
N LEU A 37 -1.81 -7.02 2.88
CA LEU A 37 -2.04 -5.76 3.59
C LEU A 37 -2.77 -4.81 2.65
N GLU A 38 -3.88 -4.27 3.12
CA GLU A 38 -4.53 -3.14 2.48
C GLU A 38 -4.02 -1.85 3.10
N LEU A 39 -3.74 -0.87 2.26
CA LEU A 39 -3.05 0.36 2.59
C LEU A 39 -3.88 1.55 2.14
N LEU A 40 -4.04 2.52 3.02
CA LEU A 40 -4.59 3.82 2.68
C LEU A 40 -3.46 4.84 2.62
N LEU A 41 -3.15 5.32 1.42
CA LEU A 41 -2.04 6.24 1.16
C LEU A 41 -2.58 7.62 0.78
N ILE A 42 -1.85 8.66 1.14
CA ILE A 42 -2.15 10.04 0.73
C ILE A 42 -0.88 10.69 0.19
N ASP A 43 -1.00 11.40 -0.93
CA ASP A 43 0.03 12.32 -1.39
C ASP A 43 -0.29 13.76 -0.93
N GLU A 44 -0.11 14.76 -1.78
CA GLU A 44 -0.45 16.16 -1.45
C GLU A 44 -1.96 16.43 -1.49
N GLN A 45 -2.72 15.73 -2.36
CA GLN A 45 -4.13 16.04 -2.61
C GLN A 45 -5.01 14.81 -2.85
N THR A 46 -4.40 13.65 -3.13
CA THR A 46 -5.10 12.45 -3.57
C THR A 46 -4.89 11.32 -2.57
N VAL A 47 -5.97 10.61 -2.27
CA VAL A 47 -5.95 9.38 -1.49
C VAL A 47 -6.01 8.19 -2.45
N MET A 48 -5.16 7.20 -2.23
CA MET A 48 -5.10 5.97 -3.02
C MET A 48 -5.12 4.75 -2.10
N GLN A 49 -5.97 3.78 -2.45
CA GLN A 49 -5.90 2.45 -1.86
C GLN A 49 -4.87 1.60 -2.60
N CYS A 50 -4.02 0.92 -1.83
CA CYS A 50 -3.00 0.02 -2.35
C CYS A 50 -3.08 -1.33 -1.65
N PHE A 51 -2.67 -2.39 -2.35
CA PHE A 51 -2.69 -3.75 -1.81
C PHE A 51 -1.32 -4.42 -1.97
N ILE A 52 -0.80 -4.97 -0.87
CA ILE A 52 0.42 -5.79 -0.87
C ILE A 52 0.02 -7.23 -0.60
N PHE A 53 0.25 -8.12 -1.57
CA PHE A 53 0.03 -9.55 -1.40
C PHE A 53 0.83 -10.13 -0.23
N SER A 54 0.27 -11.15 0.43
CA SER A 54 0.88 -11.85 1.57
C SER A 54 2.33 -12.30 1.31
N THR A 55 2.64 -12.68 0.07
CA THR A 55 4.00 -13.06 -0.38
C THR A 55 5.05 -11.97 -0.19
N ARG A 56 4.65 -10.70 -0.19
CA ARG A 56 5.52 -9.53 0.00
C ARG A 56 5.23 -8.78 1.30
N ALA A 57 4.09 -9.05 1.95
CA ALA A 57 3.64 -8.33 3.13
C ALA A 57 4.71 -8.32 4.24
N GLN A 58 5.35 -9.46 4.50
CA GLN A 58 6.34 -9.57 5.58
C GLN A 58 7.57 -8.68 5.35
N THR A 59 7.99 -8.50 4.10
CA THR A 59 9.10 -7.62 3.72
C THR A 59 8.79 -6.15 4.02
N TYR A 60 7.57 -5.70 3.69
CA TYR A 60 7.20 -4.29 3.81
C TYR A 60 6.64 -3.92 5.19
N ARG A 61 6.09 -4.88 5.95
CA ARG A 61 5.45 -4.63 7.24
C ARG A 61 6.32 -3.83 8.23
N ARG A 62 7.63 -4.07 8.24
CA ARG A 62 8.59 -3.35 9.11
C ARG A 62 8.77 -1.88 8.74
N HIS A 63 8.47 -1.52 7.49
CA HIS A 63 8.62 -0.18 6.93
C HIS A 63 7.31 0.62 6.94
N LEU A 64 6.17 -0.05 7.11
CA LEU A 64 4.86 0.59 7.18
C LEU A 64 4.66 1.25 8.55
N LYS A 65 4.78 2.58 8.58
CA LYS A 65 4.52 3.41 9.75
C LYS A 65 3.59 4.54 9.37
N ALA A 66 2.45 4.65 10.05
CA ALA A 66 1.49 5.72 9.79
C ALA A 66 2.15 7.10 9.99
N GLY A 67 1.79 8.06 9.13
CA GLY A 67 2.31 9.43 9.15
C GLY A 67 3.70 9.62 8.54
N ASN A 68 4.47 8.56 8.31
CA ASN A 68 5.80 8.69 7.70
C ASN A 68 5.72 8.93 6.20
N LEU A 69 6.54 9.89 5.74
CA LEU A 69 6.79 10.09 4.32
C LEU A 69 7.61 8.91 3.79
N SER A 70 6.99 8.16 2.89
CA SER A 70 7.54 6.95 2.29
C SER A 70 7.82 7.17 0.80
N ARG A 71 8.79 6.42 0.28
CA ARG A 71 9.10 6.35 -1.15
C ARG A 71 9.03 4.90 -1.61
N CYS A 72 8.29 4.63 -2.67
CA CYS A 72 8.27 3.35 -3.37
C CYS A 72 8.71 3.53 -4.82
#